data_AF-A0A090QHD8-F1
#
_entry.id   AF-A0A090QHD8-F1
#
_cell.length_a   1.000
_cell.length_b   1.000
_cell.length_c   1.000
_cell.angle_alpha   90.00
_cell.angle_beta   90.00
_cell.angle_gamma   90.00
#
_symmetry.space_group_name_H-M   'P 1'
#
loop_
_entity.id
_entity.type
_entity.pdbx_description
1 polymer ?
#
loop_
_entity_poly.entity_id
_entity_poly.type
_entity_poly.pdbx_seq_one_letter_code
_entity_poly.pdbx_strand_id
1 'polypeptide(L)'
;MYNGGDSVNHAGKSWRAEWWTRGDEPGTTGEWGVWRATGNSDCGGGEIPEDDTLAMSGINGQYAADNGALSLAVTLETSSLMNVNVTVTDTAGYPVTGGEKVVAIDGKQTITLNLSGVEAGQHRITATSDTLNQTATFNVKDGGTVTPPPGGEHPDYVPGTAYSEGDIVTGADGNLYQCKPWPYSGWCANASYAPGASNFWSDAWDKL
;
A
#
# COMPACT_ATOMS: atom_id res chain seq x y z
N MET A 1 -32.57 -15.65 -32.93
CA MET A 1 -31.90 -14.47 -33.54
C MET A 1 -31.19 -13.80 -32.39
N TYR A 2 -29.88 -13.56 -32.52
CA TYR A 2 -29.08 -12.95 -31.46
C TYR A 2 -28.47 -11.65 -31.98
N ASN A 3 -28.59 -10.58 -31.20
CA ASN A 3 -28.02 -9.29 -31.52
C ASN A 3 -26.56 -9.24 -31.04
N GLY A 4 -25.75 -8.37 -31.65
CA GLY A 4 -24.36 -8.17 -31.21
C GLY A 4 -24.31 -7.79 -29.73
N GLY A 5 -23.57 -8.55 -28.93
CA GLY A 5 -23.49 -8.42 -27.48
C GLY A 5 -24.27 -9.45 -26.68
N ASP A 6 -25.18 -10.20 -27.30
CA ASP A 6 -25.90 -11.29 -26.63
C ASP A 6 -24.94 -12.43 -26.27
N SER A 7 -25.07 -12.93 -25.04
CA SER A 7 -24.28 -14.04 -24.50
C SER A 7 -25.13 -15.30 -24.45
N VAL A 8 -24.60 -16.41 -24.96
CA VAL A 8 -25.28 -17.70 -24.98
C VAL A 8 -24.36 -18.78 -24.44
N ASN A 9 -24.93 -19.72 -23.69
CA ASN A 9 -24.22 -20.90 -23.22
C ASN A 9 -24.48 -22.05 -24.19
N HIS A 10 -23.42 -22.59 -24.78
CA HIS A 10 -23.50 -23.73 -25.70
C HIS A 10 -22.27 -24.62 -25.54
N ALA A 11 -22.50 -25.93 -25.39
CA ALA A 11 -21.46 -26.93 -25.13
C ALA A 11 -20.54 -26.57 -23.94
N GLY A 12 -21.13 -26.03 -22.86
CA GLY A 12 -20.39 -25.67 -21.63
C GLY A 12 -19.54 -24.41 -21.70
N LYS A 13 -19.64 -23.68 -22.81
CA LYS A 13 -18.88 -22.46 -23.06
C LYS A 13 -19.85 -21.31 -23.21
N SER A 14 -19.53 -20.19 -22.56
CA SER A 14 -20.23 -18.92 -22.74
C SER A 14 -19.64 -18.20 -23.93
N TRP A 15 -20.46 -17.98 -24.94
CA TRP A 15 -20.10 -17.32 -26.19
C TRP A 15 -20.80 -15.98 -26.28
N ARG A 16 -20.07 -14.94 -26.66
CA ARG A 16 -20.63 -13.62 -26.96
C ARG A 16 -20.62 -13.40 -28.47
N ALA A 17 -21.77 -13.02 -29.03
CA ALA A 17 -21.86 -12.64 -30.44
C ALA A 17 -21.21 -11.27 -30.65
N GLU A 18 -20.25 -11.16 -31.59
CA GLU A 18 -19.65 -9.85 -31.93
C GLU A 18 -20.54 -9.00 -32.85
N TRP A 19 -21.35 -9.63 -33.71
CA TRP A 19 -22.35 -8.96 -34.56
C TRP A 19 -23.64 -9.79 -34.66
N TRP A 20 -24.69 -9.24 -35.29
CA TRP A 20 -25.98 -9.93 -35.47
C TRP A 20 -25.80 -11.25 -36.23
N THR A 21 -26.37 -12.35 -35.72
CA THR A 21 -26.38 -13.66 -36.39
C THR A 21 -27.77 -14.30 -36.38
N ARG A 22 -28.09 -15.02 -37.46
CA ARG A 22 -29.32 -15.80 -37.61
C ARG A 22 -28.99 -17.21 -38.08
N GLY A 23 -28.84 -18.11 -37.11
CA GLY A 23 -28.72 -19.56 -37.35
C GLY A 23 -27.32 -20.14 -37.18
N ASP A 24 -26.31 -19.34 -36.86
CA ASP A 24 -24.93 -19.83 -36.63
C ASP A 24 -24.77 -20.42 -35.23
N GLU A 25 -24.35 -21.68 -35.17
CA GLU A 25 -24.20 -22.44 -33.93
C GLU A 25 -22.85 -22.13 -33.25
N PRO A 26 -22.85 -21.69 -31.97
CA PRO A 26 -21.61 -21.31 -31.28
C PRO A 26 -20.60 -22.47 -31.23
N GLY A 27 -19.34 -22.19 -31.57
CA GLY A 27 -18.25 -23.17 -31.54
C GLY A 27 -18.03 -23.99 -32.82
N THR A 28 -18.85 -23.83 -33.87
CA THR A 28 -18.68 -24.56 -35.14
C THR A 28 -17.88 -23.80 -36.20
N THR A 29 -17.73 -22.49 -36.05
CA THR A 29 -17.17 -21.59 -37.10
C THR A 29 -15.67 -21.28 -36.95
N GLY A 30 -15.00 -21.87 -35.96
CA GLY A 30 -13.55 -21.69 -35.73
C GLY A 30 -13.16 -20.29 -35.29
N GLU A 31 -11.85 -20.03 -35.24
CA GLU A 31 -11.24 -18.78 -34.74
C GLU A 31 -11.56 -17.52 -35.58
N TRP A 32 -12.19 -17.70 -36.74
CA TRP A 32 -12.68 -16.65 -37.64
C TRP A 32 -14.21 -16.50 -37.59
N GLY A 33 -14.87 -17.18 -36.65
CA GLY A 33 -16.31 -17.21 -36.48
C GLY A 33 -16.87 -16.02 -35.70
N VAL A 34 -18.19 -15.89 -35.73
CA VAL A 34 -18.94 -14.74 -35.18
C VAL A 34 -18.98 -14.70 -33.63
N TRP A 35 -18.52 -15.77 -33.00
CA TRP A 35 -18.67 -16.02 -31.57
C TRP A 35 -17.31 -15.99 -30.87
N ARG A 36 -17.19 -15.13 -29.86
CA ARG A 36 -16.01 -15.09 -28.98
C ARG A 36 -16.29 -15.84 -27.70
N ALA A 37 -15.39 -16.74 -27.30
CA ALA A 37 -15.46 -17.41 -26.02
C ALA A 37 -15.18 -16.39 -24.90
N THR A 38 -16.10 -16.26 -23.95
CA THR A 38 -16.08 -15.24 -22.88
C THR A 38 -15.92 -15.86 -21.50
N GLY A 39 -15.93 -17.19 -21.40
CA GLY A 39 -15.74 -17.94 -20.16
C GLY A 39 -16.24 -19.37 -20.26
N ASN A 40 -15.53 -20.30 -19.62
CA ASN A 40 -15.86 -21.71 -19.59
C ASN A 40 -16.55 -22.01 -18.26
N SER A 41 -17.86 -21.87 -18.20
CA SER A 41 -18.64 -22.34 -17.05
C SER A 41 -19.15 -23.75 -17.36
N ASP A 42 -18.35 -24.77 -17.02
CA ASP A 42 -18.87 -26.11 -16.78
C ASP A 42 -17.97 -26.90 -15.82
N CYS A 43 -18.62 -27.47 -14.81
CA CYS A 43 -18.05 -28.29 -13.76
C CYS A 43 -17.40 -29.56 -14.34
N GLY A 44 -16.08 -29.70 -14.22
CA GLY A 44 -15.40 -30.97 -14.46
C GLY A 44 -13.97 -30.88 -14.99
N GLY A 45 -13.04 -30.43 -14.15
CA GLY A 45 -11.67 -30.96 -14.09
C GLY A 45 -10.82 -30.96 -15.37
N GLY A 46 -10.87 -29.89 -16.16
CA GLY A 46 -9.80 -29.55 -17.10
C GLY A 46 -9.16 -28.27 -16.63
N GLU A 47 -7.85 -28.28 -16.39
CA GLU A 47 -7.06 -27.10 -15.99
C GLU A 47 -7.37 -25.96 -16.96
N ILE A 48 -8.13 -24.99 -16.44
CA ILE A 48 -8.38 -23.72 -17.11
C ILE A 48 -6.99 -23.09 -17.28
N PRO A 49 -6.62 -22.56 -18.47
CA PRO A 49 -5.39 -21.76 -18.55
C PRO A 49 -5.53 -20.67 -17.49
N GLU A 50 -4.70 -20.74 -16.46
CA GLU A 50 -4.71 -19.77 -15.37
C GLU A 50 -4.39 -18.43 -16.03
N ASP A 51 -5.37 -17.51 -16.05
CA ASP A 51 -5.07 -16.13 -16.42
C ASP A 51 -3.90 -15.68 -15.54
N ASP A 52 -2.88 -15.08 -16.15
CA ASP A 52 -1.79 -14.50 -15.38
C ASP A 52 -2.39 -13.49 -14.41
N THR A 53 -2.19 -13.73 -13.12
CA THR A 53 -2.67 -12.85 -12.05
C THR A 53 -1.48 -12.20 -11.37
N LEU A 54 -1.70 -10.96 -10.95
CA LEU A 54 -0.77 -10.19 -10.14
C LEU A 54 -1.59 -9.52 -9.05
N ALA A 55 -1.41 -9.99 -7.82
CA ALA A 55 -2.01 -9.38 -6.65
C ALA A 55 -0.93 -8.71 -5.80
N MET A 56 -1.26 -7.54 -5.25
CA MET A 56 -0.40 -6.80 -4.32
C MET A 56 -1.12 -6.61 -2.99
N SER A 57 -0.44 -6.93 -1.89
CA SER A 57 -0.96 -6.86 -0.52
C SER A 57 0.14 -6.49 0.49
N GLY A 58 -0.23 -6.25 1.74
CA GLY A 58 0.72 -5.89 2.81
C GLY A 58 1.06 -4.41 2.93
N ILE A 59 0.46 -3.56 2.10
CA ILE A 59 0.62 -2.10 2.17
C ILE A 59 -0.41 -1.53 3.13
N ASN A 60 0.07 -0.85 4.17
CA ASN A 60 -0.74 -0.11 5.12
C ASN A 60 -1.14 1.24 4.51
N GLY A 61 -2.32 1.75 4.88
CA GLY A 61 -2.77 3.06 4.41
C GLY A 61 -1.91 4.20 4.93
N GLN A 62 -1.14 3.97 6.01
CA GLN A 62 -0.27 4.97 6.62
C GLN A 62 1.04 4.37 7.13
N TYR A 63 2.13 5.10 6.94
CA TYR A 63 3.46 4.80 7.43
C TYR A 63 4.10 6.04 8.06
N ALA A 64 4.99 5.84 9.03
CA ALA A 64 5.83 6.90 9.58
C ALA A 64 7.25 6.72 9.04
N ALA A 65 7.79 7.74 8.38
CA ALA A 65 9.18 7.72 7.92
C ALA A 65 10.09 8.26 9.01
N ASP A 66 11.12 7.50 9.41
CA ASP A 66 12.09 7.92 10.42
C ASP A 66 13.24 8.66 9.72
N ASN A 67 13.30 9.99 9.88
CA ASN A 67 14.29 10.85 9.21
C ASN A 67 14.33 10.63 7.68
N GLY A 68 13.15 10.45 7.08
CA GLY A 68 13.00 10.15 5.65
C GLY A 68 13.36 8.73 5.23
N ALA A 69 13.69 7.83 6.16
CA ALA A 69 13.87 6.40 5.89
C ALA A 69 12.58 5.62 6.20
N LEU A 70 12.19 4.73 5.28
CA LEU A 70 10.99 3.91 5.44
C LEU A 70 11.24 2.50 4.88
N SER A 71 11.04 1.48 5.71
CA SER A 71 11.04 0.08 5.25
C SER A 71 9.61 -0.36 4.93
N LEU A 72 9.31 -0.52 3.65
CA LEU A 72 8.02 -0.96 3.16
C LEU A 72 8.07 -2.46 2.82
N ALA A 73 7.27 -3.26 3.51
CA ALA A 73 7.09 -4.68 3.18
C ALA A 73 5.87 -4.85 2.28
N VAL A 74 6.07 -5.39 1.07
CA VAL A 74 5.01 -5.60 0.08
C VAL A 74 4.97 -7.08 -0.26
N THR A 75 3.78 -7.67 -0.21
CA THR A 75 3.56 -9.06 -0.59
C THR A 75 2.92 -9.09 -1.97
N LEU A 76 3.62 -9.72 -2.90
CA LEU A 76 3.21 -9.92 -4.28
C LEU A 76 2.87 -11.39 -4.47
N GLU A 77 1.81 -11.65 -5.23
CA GLU A 77 1.32 -12.99 -5.50
C GLU A 77 1.03 -13.11 -7.00
N THR A 78 1.71 -14.05 -7.66
CA THR A 78 1.59 -14.32 -9.09
C THR A 78 1.17 -15.76 -9.33
N SER A 79 0.38 -16.03 -10.36
CA SER A 79 0.03 -17.40 -10.75
C SER A 79 1.17 -18.16 -11.44
N SER A 80 2.12 -17.45 -12.04
CA SER A 80 3.26 -18.01 -12.77
C SER A 80 4.55 -17.24 -12.47
N LEU A 81 5.71 -17.85 -12.78
CA LEU A 81 7.01 -17.19 -12.69
C LEU A 81 7.07 -16.00 -13.64
N MET A 82 7.01 -14.77 -13.11
CA MET A 82 7.09 -13.55 -13.90
C MET A 82 7.94 -12.46 -13.25
N ASN A 83 8.43 -11.55 -14.10
CA ASN A 83 9.24 -10.40 -13.69
C ASN A 83 8.28 -9.27 -13.31
N VAL A 84 8.30 -8.87 -12.05
CA VAL A 84 7.51 -7.75 -11.55
C VAL A 84 8.44 -6.59 -11.25
N ASN A 85 8.23 -5.46 -11.93
CA ASN A 85 8.88 -4.20 -11.62
C ASN A 85 8.03 -3.42 -10.63
N VAL A 86 8.56 -3.21 -9.43
CA VAL A 86 7.93 -2.43 -8.37
C VAL A 86 8.58 -1.06 -8.32
N THR A 87 7.77 -0.03 -8.43
CA THR A 87 8.20 1.37 -8.39
C THR A 87 7.37 2.15 -7.39
N VAL A 88 8.03 2.90 -6.51
CA VAL A 88 7.39 3.83 -5.57
C VAL A 88 7.64 5.26 -6.07
N THR A 89 6.58 6.03 -6.21
CA THR A 89 6.59 7.43 -6.67
C THR A 89 5.98 8.36 -5.62
N ASP A 90 6.51 9.58 -5.54
CA ASP A 90 5.96 10.65 -4.71
C ASP A 90 4.67 11.26 -5.29
N THR A 91 4.11 12.26 -4.60
CA THR A 91 2.92 13.00 -5.05
C THR A 91 3.16 13.74 -6.38
N ALA A 92 4.41 14.12 -6.67
CA ALA A 92 4.80 14.76 -7.91
C ALA A 92 5.09 13.76 -9.06
N GLY A 93 5.06 12.45 -8.77
CA GLY A 93 5.31 11.37 -9.72
C GLY A 93 6.79 11.00 -9.88
N TYR A 94 7.69 11.57 -9.08
CA TYR A 94 9.11 11.21 -9.11
C TYR A 94 9.37 9.92 -8.33
N PRO A 95 10.25 9.04 -8.81
CA PRO A 95 10.59 7.82 -8.11
C PRO A 95 11.32 8.12 -6.80
N VAL A 96 10.90 7.44 -5.73
CA VAL A 96 11.52 7.54 -4.41
C VAL A 96 12.80 6.71 -4.40
N THR A 97 13.88 7.23 -3.79
CA THR A 97 15.16 6.52 -3.71
C THR A 97 15.00 5.21 -2.94
N GLY A 98 15.44 4.10 -3.53
CA GLY A 98 15.27 2.75 -2.97
C GLY A 98 13.88 2.13 -3.20
N GLY A 99 12.98 2.85 -3.88
CA GLY A 99 11.62 2.42 -4.21
C GLY A 99 11.46 1.70 -5.54
N GLU A 100 12.55 1.43 -6.25
CA GLU A 100 12.54 0.64 -7.48
C GLU A 100 13.18 -0.73 -7.23
N LYS A 101 12.45 -1.79 -7.60
CA LYS A 101 12.91 -3.17 -7.45
C LYS A 101 12.27 -4.06 -8.50
N VAL A 102 13.10 -4.74 -9.29
CA VAL A 102 12.66 -5.83 -10.15
C VAL A 102 12.87 -7.15 -9.41
N VAL A 103 11.84 -7.99 -9.40
CA VAL A 103 11.86 -9.30 -8.75
C VAL A 103 11.13 -10.32 -9.61
N ALA A 104 11.72 -11.51 -9.76
CA ALA A 104 11.03 -12.65 -10.36
C ALA A 104 10.30 -13.41 -9.26
N ILE A 105 8.99 -13.57 -9.39
CA ILE A 105 8.12 -14.17 -8.38
C ILE A 105 7.37 -15.33 -9.02
N ASP A 106 7.33 -16.46 -8.32
CA ASP A 106 6.55 -17.66 -8.65
C ASP A 106 5.70 -18.00 -7.43
N GLY A 107 4.40 -17.68 -7.49
CA GLY A 107 3.50 -17.75 -6.34
C GLY A 107 3.59 -16.50 -5.45
N LYS A 108 3.69 -16.69 -4.13
CA LYS A 108 3.61 -15.61 -3.14
C LYS A 108 4.97 -15.26 -2.55
N GLN A 109 5.38 -14.00 -2.67
CA GLN A 109 6.64 -13.50 -2.15
C GLN A 109 6.49 -12.13 -1.50
N THR A 110 7.07 -11.97 -0.32
CA THR A 110 7.19 -10.67 0.35
C THR A 110 8.55 -10.05 0.04
N ILE A 111 8.54 -8.84 -0.48
CA ILE A 111 9.72 -8.01 -0.71
C ILE A 111 9.77 -6.87 0.30
N THR A 112 10.98 -6.46 0.67
CA THR A 112 11.20 -5.29 1.51
C THR A 112 11.90 -4.22 0.69
N LEU A 113 11.27 -3.06 0.59
CA LEU A 113 11.80 -1.86 -0.05
C LEU A 113 12.31 -0.94 1.05
N ASN A 114 13.60 -0.64 1.02
CA ASN A 114 14.20 0.34 1.93
C ASN A 114 14.23 1.67 1.21
N LEU A 115 13.24 2.50 1.48
CA LEU A 115 13.07 3.82 0.92
C LEU A 115 13.88 4.83 1.74
N SER A 116 14.46 5.82 1.07
CA SER A 116 15.19 6.92 1.71
C SER A 116 14.82 8.26 1.07
N GLY A 117 14.82 9.33 1.85
CA GLY A 117 14.38 10.66 1.40
C GLY A 117 12.87 10.73 1.18
N VAL A 118 12.09 9.95 1.93
CA VAL A 118 10.62 9.95 1.84
C VAL A 118 10.06 11.14 2.59
N GLU A 119 9.47 12.08 1.86
CA GLU A 119 8.79 13.24 2.46
C GLU A 119 7.39 12.88 2.96
N ALA A 120 6.89 13.63 3.94
CA ALA A 120 5.51 13.49 4.40
C ALA A 120 4.53 13.84 3.27
N GLY A 121 3.59 12.95 2.97
CA GLY A 121 2.70 13.11 1.84
C GLY A 121 2.09 11.80 1.36
N GLN A 122 1.31 11.89 0.28
CA GLN A 122 0.75 10.71 -0.37
C GLN A 122 1.77 10.15 -1.35
N HIS A 123 2.09 8.87 -1.19
CA HIS A 123 2.96 8.12 -2.10
C HIS A 123 2.17 7.04 -2.81
N ARG A 124 2.67 6.63 -3.97
CA ARG A 124 2.05 5.63 -4.83
C ARG A 124 3.06 4.55 -5.16
N ILE A 125 2.66 3.30 -4.99
CA ILE A 125 3.43 2.13 -5.39
C ILE A 125 2.75 1.44 -6.55
N THR A 126 3.54 1.10 -7.56
CA THR A 126 3.09 0.46 -8.79
C THR A 126 3.92 -0.80 -9.01
N ALA A 127 3.25 -1.95 -9.09
CA ALA A 127 3.85 -3.17 -9.63
C ALA A 127 3.40 -3.32 -11.07
N THR A 128 4.33 -3.54 -11.97
CA THR A 128 4.07 -3.70 -13.39
C THR A 128 4.81 -4.93 -13.89
N SER A 129 4.11 -5.75 -14.66
CA SER A 129 4.64 -6.88 -15.44
C SER A 129 4.44 -6.59 -16.93
N ASP A 130 4.58 -7.59 -17.80
CA ASP A 130 4.41 -7.41 -19.24
C ASP A 130 2.96 -7.03 -19.63
N THR A 131 1.97 -7.62 -18.95
CA THR A 131 0.54 -7.45 -19.28
C THR A 131 -0.30 -6.94 -18.12
N LEU A 132 0.21 -7.04 -16.88
CA LEU A 132 -0.53 -6.69 -15.66
C LEU A 132 0.08 -5.49 -14.97
N ASN A 133 -0.80 -4.62 -14.46
CA ASN A 133 -0.42 -3.54 -13.59
C ASN A 133 -1.25 -3.56 -12.30
N GLN A 134 -0.60 -3.24 -11.19
CA GLN A 134 -1.24 -3.11 -9.91
C GLN A 134 -0.70 -1.86 -9.24
N THR A 135 -1.58 -1.08 -8.64
CA THR A 135 -1.23 0.19 -8.03
C THR A 135 -1.92 0.32 -6.69
N ALA A 136 -1.17 0.78 -5.70
CA ALA A 136 -1.68 1.12 -4.39
C ALA A 136 -1.13 2.48 -3.95
N THR A 137 -1.83 3.13 -3.04
CA THR A 137 -1.41 4.41 -2.47
C THR A 137 -1.30 4.26 -0.96
N PHE A 138 -0.37 4.99 -0.37
CA PHE A 138 -0.15 5.03 1.06
C PHE A 138 0.28 6.43 1.47
N ASN A 139 -0.04 6.82 2.71
CA ASN A 139 0.32 8.11 3.23
C ASN A 139 1.53 7.97 4.15
N VAL A 140 2.54 8.81 3.95
CA VAL A 140 3.68 8.91 4.86
C VAL A 140 3.46 10.13 5.73
N LYS A 141 3.41 9.91 7.04
CA LYS A 141 3.54 10.98 8.03
C LYS A 141 5.02 11.20 8.29
N ASP A 142 5.38 12.46 8.52
CA ASP A 142 6.69 12.79 9.06
C ASP A 142 6.81 12.05 10.38
N GLY A 143 7.68 11.04 10.44
CA GLY A 143 8.06 10.43 11.68
C GLY A 143 8.99 11.41 12.35
N GLY A 144 8.42 12.33 13.12
CA GLY A 144 9.17 13.11 14.09
C GLY A 144 10.11 12.17 14.82
N THR A 145 11.40 12.46 14.73
CA THR A 145 12.45 11.70 15.39
C THR A 145 12.16 11.67 16.89
N VAL A 146 11.76 10.53 17.42
CA VAL A 146 12.59 9.71 18.31
C VAL A 146 11.93 8.35 18.49
N THR A 147 12.66 7.31 18.09
CA THR A 147 12.35 5.91 18.37
C THR A 147 12.10 5.70 19.88
N PRO A 148 10.93 5.23 20.33
CA PRO A 148 10.79 4.63 21.65
C PRO A 148 11.29 3.18 21.57
N PRO A 149 12.26 2.75 22.39
CA PRO A 149 12.52 1.33 22.59
C PRO A 149 11.29 0.68 23.23
N PRO A 150 10.86 -0.51 22.77
CA PRO A 150 9.85 -1.28 23.48
C PRO A 150 10.48 -1.84 24.77
N GLY A 151 10.30 -1.11 25.87
CA GLY A 151 10.64 -1.57 27.22
C GLY A 151 11.23 -0.50 28.14
N GLY A 152 10.36 0.23 28.85
CA GLY A 152 10.63 0.62 30.24
C GLY A 152 11.24 1.99 30.55
N GLU A 153 11.92 2.69 29.64
CA GLU A 153 12.54 3.98 29.96
C GLU A 153 12.33 4.98 28.81
N HIS A 154 11.39 5.91 28.99
CA HIS A 154 11.17 7.02 28.06
C HIS A 154 12.29 8.07 28.24
N PRO A 155 12.74 8.73 27.15
CA PRO A 155 13.80 9.72 27.24
C PRO A 155 13.35 10.95 28.03
N ASP A 156 14.27 11.58 28.76
CA ASP A 156 14.02 12.85 29.45
C ASP A 156 13.62 13.94 28.46
N TYR A 157 12.74 14.83 28.90
CA TYR A 157 12.37 16.01 28.13
C TYR A 157 13.58 16.93 27.86
N VAL A 158 13.76 17.31 26.59
CA VAL A 158 14.81 18.22 26.12
C VAL A 158 14.17 19.44 25.45
N PRO A 159 14.35 20.66 25.98
CA PRO A 159 13.80 21.86 25.37
C PRO A 159 14.46 22.17 24.03
N GLY A 160 13.68 22.65 23.07
CA GLY A 160 14.12 22.94 21.70
C GLY A 160 14.05 21.74 20.75
N THR A 161 13.79 20.53 21.26
CA THR A 161 13.53 19.34 20.45
C THR A 161 12.14 19.42 19.82
N ALA A 162 12.05 19.20 18.52
CA ALA A 162 10.76 19.17 17.83
C ALA A 162 10.02 17.87 18.19
N TYR A 163 9.08 17.97 19.13
CA TYR A 163 8.17 16.87 19.50
C TYR A 163 6.90 16.91 18.66
N SER A 164 6.44 15.72 18.26
CA SER A 164 5.22 15.50 17.48
C SER A 164 4.07 14.98 18.36
N GLU A 165 2.85 15.04 17.82
CA GLU A 165 1.67 14.53 18.53
C GLU A 165 1.88 13.06 18.94
N GLY A 166 1.60 12.76 20.20
CA GLY A 166 1.71 11.41 20.73
C GLY A 166 3.09 10.99 21.23
N ASP A 167 4.12 11.83 21.10
CA ASP A 167 5.46 11.55 21.64
C ASP A 167 5.43 11.47 23.17
N ILE A 168 6.14 10.50 23.76
CA ILE A 168 6.18 10.30 25.21
C ILE A 168 7.58 10.57 25.76
N VAL A 169 7.68 11.47 26.73
CA VAL A 169 8.92 11.85 27.42
C VAL A 169 8.79 11.68 28.94
N THR A 170 9.91 11.54 29.62
CA THR A 170 10.00 11.60 31.08
C THR A 170 10.17 13.05 31.51
N GLY A 171 9.23 13.54 32.32
CA GLY A 171 9.28 14.88 32.91
C GLY A 171 10.30 14.98 34.03
N ALA A 172 10.62 16.21 34.45
CA ALA A 172 11.59 16.43 35.54
C ALA A 172 11.15 15.84 36.90
N ASP A 173 9.87 15.50 37.03
CA ASP A 173 9.27 14.85 38.19
C ASP A 173 9.30 13.31 38.10
N GLY A 174 9.90 12.75 37.05
CA GLY A 174 10.02 11.32 36.81
C GLY A 174 8.73 10.66 36.29
N ASN A 175 7.70 11.45 35.96
CA ASN A 175 6.46 10.93 35.38
C ASN A 175 6.52 10.98 33.84
N LEU A 176 5.65 10.20 33.20
CA LEU A 176 5.55 10.13 31.74
C LEU A 176 4.52 11.13 31.21
N TYR A 177 4.87 11.75 30.08
CA TYR A 177 4.06 12.80 29.47
C TYR A 177 3.99 12.61 27.97
N GLN A 178 2.77 12.61 27.44
CA GLN A 178 2.46 12.50 26.03
C GLN A 178 2.19 13.87 25.41
N CYS A 179 2.84 14.20 24.29
CA CYS A 179 2.64 15.47 23.59
C CYS A 179 1.24 15.52 22.97
N LYS A 180 0.55 16.65 23.16
CA LYS A 180 -0.82 16.85 22.69
C LYS A 180 -0.92 16.96 21.16
N PRO A 181 -2.07 16.58 20.58
CA PRO A 181 -2.33 16.81 19.17
C PRO A 181 -2.36 18.30 18.81
N TRP A 182 -2.21 18.59 17.52
CA TRP A 182 -2.33 19.95 16.98
C TRP A 182 -3.65 20.59 17.43
N PRO A 183 -3.69 21.89 17.84
CA PRO A 183 -2.69 22.94 17.65
C PRO A 183 -1.61 23.08 18.74
N TYR A 184 -1.63 22.23 19.76
CA TYR A 184 -0.80 22.40 20.96
C TYR A 184 0.57 21.72 20.86
N SER A 185 0.76 20.82 19.89
CA SER A 185 2.03 20.14 19.63
C SER A 185 3.21 21.10 19.41
N GLY A 186 2.96 22.31 18.89
CA GLY A 186 3.98 23.35 18.72
C GLY A 186 4.55 23.90 20.03
N TRP A 187 3.93 23.60 21.18
CA TRP A 187 4.40 24.00 22.50
C TRP A 187 5.21 22.91 23.19
N CYS A 188 5.15 21.66 22.74
CA CYS A 188 5.92 20.56 23.32
C CYS A 188 7.42 20.86 23.26
N ALA A 189 7.92 21.44 22.16
CA ALA A 189 9.32 21.84 22.02
C ALA A 189 9.76 23.03 22.91
N ASN A 190 8.82 23.75 23.54
CA ASN A 190 9.12 24.98 24.25
C ASN A 190 9.35 24.73 25.75
N ALA A 191 10.51 25.17 26.25
CA ALA A 191 10.91 25.05 27.65
C ALA A 191 9.87 25.61 28.66
N SER A 192 9.04 26.58 28.23
CA SER A 192 7.97 27.14 29.07
C SER A 192 6.87 26.12 29.40
N TYR A 193 6.76 25.06 28.60
CA TYR A 193 5.80 23.98 28.73
C TYR A 193 6.48 22.66 29.12
N ALA A 194 7.68 22.72 29.70
CA ALA A 194 8.44 21.54 30.10
C ALA A 194 7.67 20.66 31.11
N PRO A 195 7.43 19.37 30.81
CA PRO A 195 6.66 18.46 31.66
C PRO A 195 7.35 18.24 33.00
N GLY A 196 6.56 18.31 34.09
CA GLY A 196 7.05 18.16 35.46
C GLY A 196 7.91 19.32 35.99
N ALA A 197 8.27 20.29 35.15
CA ALA A 197 9.14 21.42 35.52
C ALA A 197 8.45 22.79 35.48
N SER A 198 7.47 23.00 34.58
CA SER A 198 6.76 24.28 34.47
C SER A 198 5.37 24.27 35.12
N ASN A 199 4.69 25.42 35.20
CA ASN A 199 3.28 25.47 35.64
C ASN A 199 2.30 25.35 34.47
N PHE A 200 2.81 25.37 33.23
CA PHE A 200 2.01 25.42 32.00
C PHE A 200 2.09 24.13 31.19
N TRP A 201 2.83 23.12 31.64
CA TRP A 201 3.01 21.86 30.89
C TRP A 201 1.68 21.21 30.51
N SER A 202 0.62 21.38 31.31
CA SER A 202 -0.70 20.78 31.06
C SER A 202 -1.36 21.28 29.77
N ASP A 203 -0.89 22.40 29.22
CA ASP A 203 -1.40 22.95 27.97
C ASP A 203 -0.78 22.26 26.74
N ALA A 204 0.43 21.69 26.87
CA ALA A 204 1.15 21.02 25.79
C ALA A 204 1.25 19.49 25.96
N TRP A 205 1.15 19.00 27.19
CA TRP A 205 1.37 17.60 27.54
C TRP A 205 0.21 17.00 28.32
N ASP A 206 -0.09 15.74 28.04
CA ASP A 206 -0.98 14.88 28.83
C ASP A 206 -0.14 13.94 29.71
N LYS A 207 -0.40 13.95 31.02
CA LYS A 207 0.28 13.07 31.97
C LYS A 207 -0.31 11.67 31.88
N LEU A 208 0.55 10.64 31.76
CA LEU A 208 0.18 9.21 31.72
C LEU A 208 0.20 8.57 33.11
#